data_AF-A0ABC8TG61-F1
#
_entry.id   AF-A0ABC8TG61-F1
#
_cell.length_a   1.000
_cell.length_b   1.000
_cell.length_c   1.000
_cell.angle_alpha   90.00
_cell.angle_beta   90.00
_cell.angle_gamma   90.00
#
_symmetry.space_group_name_H-M   'P 1'
#
loop_
_entity.id
_entity.type
_entity.pdbx_description
1 polymer ?
#
loop_
_entity_poly.entity_id
_entity_poly.type
_entity_poly.pdbx_seq_one_letter_code
_entity_poly.pdbx_strand_id
1 'polypeptide(L)'
;MDGTLIWEIVESRFKEDAKEIKLHALKAGKEPIFEELPKNIKRKTAASYKELEARKSRVNDLEKLYMDMVMQKELHKKGRKRKLREDEIVSPTSKPVYKWRPERKR
;
A
#
# COMPACT_ATOMS: atom_id res chain seq x y z
N MET A 1 5.30 8.71 -15.83
CA MET A 1 4.99 9.55 -14.65
C MET A 1 4.38 8.59 -13.66
N ASP A 2 5.23 8.09 -12.79
CA ASP A 2 4.97 6.83 -12.12
C ASP A 2 4.21 7.14 -10.83
N GLY A 3 3.07 6.49 -10.61
CA GLY A 3 2.11 6.84 -9.54
C GLY A 3 2.73 6.87 -8.13
N THR A 4 3.86 6.19 -7.94
CA THR A 4 4.67 6.21 -6.72
C THR A 4 5.17 7.61 -6.37
N LEU A 5 5.60 8.41 -7.36
CA LEU A 5 6.15 9.75 -7.16
C LEU A 5 5.05 10.74 -6.73
N ILE A 6 3.83 10.56 -7.26
CA ILE A 6 2.65 11.36 -6.87
C ILE A 6 2.24 11.02 -5.44
N TRP A 7 2.26 9.74 -5.08
CA TRP A 7 1.92 9.29 -3.72
C TRP A 7 2.93 9.80 -2.69
N GLU A 8 4.23 9.76 -3.01
CA GLU A 8 5.29 10.32 -2.17
C GLU A 8 5.17 11.84 -1.98
N ILE A 9 4.80 12.58 -3.04
CA ILE A 9 4.55 14.02 -2.95
C ILE A 9 3.34 14.30 -2.06
N VAL A 10 2.24 13.56 -2.23
CA VAL A 10 1.03 13.72 -1.42
C VAL A 10 1.30 13.37 0.04
N GLU A 11 2.03 12.27 0.30
CA GLU A 11 2.44 11.83 1.64
C GLU A 11 3.36 12.87 2.32
N SER A 12 4.30 13.44 1.56
CA SER A 12 5.21 14.49 2.05
C SER A 12 4.44 15.76 2.37
N ARG A 13 3.53 16.18 1.48
CA ARG A 13 2.69 17.35 1.69
C ARG A 13 1.75 17.17 2.89
N PHE A 14 1.17 15.99 3.07
CA PHE A 14 0.35 15.67 4.24
C PHE A 14 1.15 15.77 5.55
N LYS A 15 2.41 15.33 5.56
CA LYS A 15 3.30 15.46 6.73
C LYS A 15 3.67 16.91 7.03
N GLU A 16 3.87 17.73 6.00
CA GLU A 16 4.11 19.17 6.14
C GLU A 16 2.88 19.90 6.67
N ASP A 17 1.71 19.67 6.05
CA ASP A 17 0.43 20.25 6.49
C ASP A 17 0.13 19.86 7.96
N ALA A 18 0.40 18.60 8.35
CA ALA A 18 0.23 18.15 9.73
C ALA A 18 1.18 18.87 10.73
N LYS A 19 2.42 19.19 10.32
CA LYS A 19 3.35 19.98 11.14
C LYS A 19 2.88 21.42 11.26
N GLU A 20 2.41 22.01 10.17
CA GLU A 20 1.89 23.38 10.13
C GLU A 20 0.65 23.53 11.03
N ILE A 21 -0.29 22.59 10.97
CA ILE A 21 -1.47 22.55 11.86
C ILE A 21 -1.05 22.47 13.33
N LYS A 22 -0.08 21.63 13.67
CA LYS A 22 0.46 21.54 15.05
C LYS A 22 1.11 22.84 15.51
N LEU A 23 1.91 23.47 14.65
CA LEU A 23 2.53 24.77 14.94
C LEU A 23 1.48 25.87 15.14
N HIS A 24 0.42 25.87 14.33
CA HIS A 24 -0.70 26.80 14.49
C HIS A 24 -1.49 26.56 15.79
N ALA A 25 -1.74 25.31 16.17
CA ALA A 25 -2.39 24.97 17.44
C ALA A 25 -1.56 25.43 18.65
N LEU A 26 -0.24 25.17 18.64
CA LEU A 26 0.71 25.64 19.64
C LEU A 26 0.73 27.17 19.76
N LYS A 27 0.81 27.89 18.62
CA LYS A 27 0.78 29.36 18.58
C LYS A 27 -0.54 29.95 19.08
N ALA A 28 -1.66 29.26 18.86
CA ALA A 28 -2.97 29.69 19.32
C ALA A 28 -3.21 29.43 20.83
N GLY A 29 -2.24 28.83 21.54
CA GLY A 29 -2.41 28.46 22.96
C GLY A 29 -3.51 27.44 23.21
N LYS A 30 -4.01 26.80 22.14
CA LYS A 30 -5.04 25.76 22.19
C LYS A 30 -4.33 24.44 22.01
N GLU A 31 -4.17 23.69 23.09
CA GLU A 31 -4.06 22.22 23.00
C GLU A 31 -5.15 21.74 22.02
N PRO A 32 -4.92 20.72 21.17
CA PRO A 32 -5.98 20.19 20.33
C PRO A 32 -7.04 19.63 21.27
N ILE A 33 -8.10 20.41 21.54
CA ILE A 33 -9.11 20.11 22.55
C ILE A 33 -10.07 19.06 21.99
N PHE A 34 -9.51 17.90 21.63
CA PHE A 34 -10.28 16.71 21.29
C PHE A 34 -11.09 16.25 22.51
N GLU A 35 -10.70 16.66 23.72
CA GLU A 35 -11.42 16.45 24.98
C GLU A 35 -12.68 17.32 25.13
N GLU A 36 -12.71 18.56 24.63
CA GLU A 36 -13.90 19.45 24.66
C GLU A 36 -14.89 19.18 23.53
N LEU A 37 -14.49 18.46 22.49
CA LEU A 37 -15.40 18.22 21.37
C LEU A 37 -16.68 17.50 21.83
N PRO A 38 -17.86 17.93 21.33
CA PRO A 38 -19.10 17.21 21.54
C PRO A 38 -18.98 15.70 21.23
N LYS A 39 -19.56 14.85 22.08
CA LYS A 39 -19.43 13.37 21.99
C LYS A 39 -19.81 12.82 20.60
N ASN A 40 -20.80 13.42 19.95
CA ASN A 40 -21.23 13.04 18.60
C ASN A 40 -20.14 13.28 17.55
N ILE A 41 -19.37 14.36 17.65
CA ILE A 41 -18.25 14.67 16.75
C ILE A 41 -17.14 13.65 16.97
N LYS A 42 -16.72 13.42 18.22
CA LYS A 42 -15.69 12.41 18.53
C LYS A 42 -16.04 11.04 17.96
N ARG A 43 -17.30 10.63 18.13
CA ARG A 43 -17.81 9.34 17.60
C ARG A 43 -17.74 9.28 16.08
N LYS A 44 -18.17 10.34 15.38
CA LYS A 44 -18.10 10.40 13.91
C LYS A 44 -16.66 10.38 13.41
N THR A 45 -15.77 11.12 14.06
CA THR A 45 -14.35 11.15 13.72
C THR A 45 -13.69 9.79 13.93
N ALA A 46 -13.94 9.14 15.06
CA ALA A 46 -13.43 7.79 15.34
C ALA A 46 -13.97 6.75 14.34
N ALA A 47 -15.25 6.82 14.00
CA ALA A 47 -15.85 5.94 12.99
C ALA A 47 -15.22 6.16 11.60
N SER A 48 -15.01 7.43 11.21
CA SER A 48 -14.37 7.79 9.93
C SER A 48 -12.94 7.26 9.84
N TYR A 49 -12.13 7.43 10.88
CA TYR A 49 -10.75 6.88 10.89
C TYR A 49 -10.74 5.35 10.85
N LYS A 50 -11.63 4.70 11.58
CA LYS A 50 -11.77 3.23 11.53
C LYS A 50 -12.15 2.76 10.12
N GLU A 51 -13.06 3.47 9.46
CA GLU A 51 -13.45 3.16 8.09
C GLU A 51 -12.29 3.38 7.10
N LEU A 52 -11.54 4.47 7.26
CA LEU A 52 -10.38 4.76 6.41
C LEU A 52 -9.34 3.65 6.49
N GLU A 53 -8.99 3.20 7.70
CA GLU A 53 -8.05 2.10 7.90
C GLU A 53 -8.59 0.78 7.33
N ALA A 54 -9.88 0.50 7.50
CA ALA A 54 -10.50 -0.67 6.88
C ALA A 54 -10.46 -0.62 5.33
N ARG A 55 -10.63 0.56 4.73
CA ARG A 55 -10.51 0.77 3.28
C ARG A 55 -9.08 0.57 2.80
N LYS A 56 -8.08 1.12 3.51
CA LYS A 56 -6.66 0.91 3.21
C LYS A 56 -6.27 -0.56 3.25
N SER A 57 -6.69 -1.27 4.30
CA SER A 57 -6.46 -2.72 4.42
C SER A 57 -7.06 -3.47 3.23
N ARG A 58 -8.32 -3.17 2.88
CA ARG A 58 -9.00 -3.83 1.76
C ARG A 58 -8.30 -3.59 0.42
N VAL A 59 -7.80 -2.37 0.17
CA VAL A 59 -7.04 -2.07 -1.05
C VAL A 59 -5.76 -2.90 -1.09
N ASN A 60 -4.99 -2.95 -0.01
CA ASN A 60 -3.77 -3.77 0.06
C ASN A 60 -4.06 -5.27 -0.15
N ASP A 61 -5.13 -5.79 0.44
CA ASP A 61 -5.52 -7.20 0.25
C ASP A 61 -5.92 -7.48 -1.20
N LEU A 62 -6.63 -6.56 -1.85
CA LEU A 62 -6.99 -6.66 -3.26
C LEU A 62 -5.77 -6.56 -4.18
N GLU A 63 -4.81 -5.68 -3.88
CA GLU A 63 -3.56 -5.59 -4.62
C GLU A 63 -2.78 -6.91 -4.54
N LYS A 64 -2.66 -7.50 -3.34
CA LYS A 64 -2.02 -8.82 -3.18
C LYS A 64 -2.73 -9.91 -3.99
N LEU A 65 -4.06 -9.97 -3.92
CA LEU A 65 -4.86 -10.93 -4.69
C LEU A 65 -4.69 -10.75 -6.20
N TYR A 66 -4.69 -9.51 -6.66
CA TYR A 66 -4.47 -9.18 -8.06
C TYR A 66 -3.08 -9.62 -8.53
N MET A 67 -2.04 -9.30 -7.77
CA MET A 67 -0.66 -9.68 -8.09
C MET A 67 -0.51 -11.21 -8.14
N ASP A 68 -1.11 -11.93 -7.20
CA ASP A 68 -1.13 -13.40 -7.21
C ASP A 68 -1.88 -13.95 -8.44
N MET A 69 -3.05 -13.38 -8.77
CA MET A 69 -3.82 -13.78 -9.95
C MET A 69 -3.06 -13.52 -11.26
N VAL A 70 -2.38 -12.36 -11.39
CA VAL A 70 -1.57 -12.02 -12.56
C VAL A 70 -0.41 -13.00 -12.69
N MET A 71 0.30 -13.30 -11.61
CA MET A 71 1.39 -14.28 -11.62
C MET A 71 0.90 -15.67 -12.04
N GLN A 72 -0.24 -16.12 -11.50
CA GLN A 72 -0.84 -17.40 -11.90
C GLN A 72 -1.24 -17.41 -13.38
N LYS A 73 -1.86 -16.35 -13.88
CA LYS A 73 -2.20 -16.20 -15.31
C LYS A 73 -0.97 -16.22 -16.19
N GLU A 74 0.11 -15.54 -15.78
CA GLU A 74 1.39 -15.54 -16.49
C GLU A 74 1.93 -16.96 -16.59
N LEU A 75 1.94 -17.71 -15.48
CA LEU A 75 2.37 -19.10 -15.47
C LEU A 75 1.52 -20.00 -16.37
N HIS A 76 0.23 -19.75 -16.56
CA HIS A 76 -0.61 -20.56 -17.44
C HIS A 76 -0.39 -20.32 -18.94
N LYS A 77 0.43 -19.34 -19.33
CA LYS A 77 0.75 -19.11 -20.75
C LYS A 77 1.52 -20.29 -21.36
N LYS A 78 1.43 -20.42 -22.68
CA LYS A 78 2.16 -21.45 -23.43
C LYS A 78 3.65 -21.09 -23.49
N GLY A 79 4.51 -22.10 -23.34
CA GLY A 79 5.97 -21.98 -23.43
C GLY A 79 6.67 -22.96 -22.49
N ARG A 80 7.96 -23.23 -22.73
CA ARG A 80 8.74 -24.11 -21.85
C ARG A 80 9.29 -23.34 -20.64
N LYS A 81 8.76 -23.59 -19.44
CA LYS A 81 9.26 -23.03 -18.17
C LYS A 81 9.88 -24.09 -17.26
N ARG A 82 10.76 -23.69 -16.35
CA ARG A 82 11.30 -24.53 -15.28
C ARG A 82 11.19 -23.84 -13.92
N LYS A 83 11.01 -24.61 -12.85
CA LYS A 83 11.08 -24.12 -11.47
C LYS A 83 12.54 -23.81 -11.12
N LEU A 84 12.78 -22.70 -10.43
CA LEU A 84 14.10 -22.34 -9.89
C LEU A 84 14.37 -23.12 -8.59
N ARG A 85 15.64 -23.44 -8.36
CA ARG A 85 16.11 -23.98 -7.06
C ARG A 85 16.32 -22.84 -6.06
N GLU A 86 16.38 -23.15 -4.78
CA GLU A 86 16.55 -22.15 -3.70
C GLU A 86 17.84 -21.33 -3.87
N ASP A 87 18.91 -22.00 -4.28
CA ASP A 87 20.22 -21.46 -4.62
C ASP A 87 20.23 -20.50 -5.84
N GLU A 88 19.20 -20.54 -6.69
CA GLU A 88 19.05 -19.60 -7.82
C GLU A 88 18.17 -18.38 -7.47
N ILE A 89 17.57 -18.34 -6.27
CA ILE A 89 16.62 -17.29 -5.85
C ILE A 89 17.38 -16.14 -5.15
N VAL A 90 17.46 -14.99 -5.82
CA VAL A 90 18.13 -13.79 -5.27
C VAL A 90 17.35 -13.15 -4.13
N SER A 91 16.02 -13.14 -4.22
CA SER A 91 15.12 -12.57 -3.21
C SER A 91 14.34 -13.69 -2.54
N PRO A 92 14.60 -14.00 -1.26
CA PRO A 92 13.91 -15.07 -0.55
C PRO A 92 12.41 -14.94 -0.69
N THR A 93 11.76 -16.00 -1.16
CA THR A 93 10.31 -16.06 -1.31
C THR A 93 9.78 -17.42 -0.87
N SER A 94 8.61 -17.43 -0.24
CA SER A 94 7.97 -18.67 0.21
C SER A 94 7.31 -19.45 -0.93
N LYS A 95 7.06 -18.79 -2.07
CA LYS A 95 6.37 -19.37 -3.22
C LYS A 95 7.37 -19.83 -4.29
N PRO A 96 7.09 -20.92 -5.02
CA PRO A 96 7.97 -21.40 -6.08
C PRO A 96 8.10 -20.38 -7.23
N VAL A 97 9.33 -20.09 -7.65
CA VAL A 97 9.64 -19.18 -8.77
C VAL A 97 9.93 -19.97 -10.04
N TYR A 98 9.53 -19.43 -11.19
CA TYR A 98 9.73 -20.05 -12.50
C TYR A 98 10.49 -19.12 -13.45
N LYS A 99 11.30 -19.72 -14.32
CA LYS A 99 11.98 -19.02 -15.43
C LYS A 99 11.54 -19.62 -16.77
N TRP A 100 11.15 -18.76 -17.71
CA TRP A 100 10.89 -19.16 -19.10
C TRP A 100 12.19 -19.50 -19.81
N ARG A 101 12.18 -20.58 -20.60
CA ARG A 101 13.27 -20.83 -21.55
C ARG A 101 13.06 -19.95 -22.78
N PRO A 102 14.12 -19.38 -23.36
CA PRO A 102 14.01 -18.66 -24.61
C PRO A 102 13.52 -19.63 -25.69
N GLU A 103 12.30 -19.42 -26.17
CA GLU A 103 11.73 -20.15 -27.29
C GLU A 103 12.30 -19.53 -28.58
N ARG A 104 12.88 -20.34 -29.46
CA ARG A 104 13.30 -19.85 -30.77
C ARG A 104 12.05 -19.67 -31.63
N LYS A 105 11.89 -18.47 -32.20
CA LYS A 105 10.90 -18.22 -33.26
C LYS A 105 11.20 -19.20 -34.40
N ARG A 106 10.21 -20.02 -34.76
CA ARG A 106 10.24 -20.85 -35.96
C ARG A 106 9.51 -20.12 -37.08
#